data_AF-A0A956E2H7-F1
#
_entry.id   AF-A0A956E2H7-F1
#
_cell.length_a   1.000
_cell.length_b   1.000
_cell.length_c   1.000
_cell.angle_alpha   90.00
_cell.angle_beta   90.00
_cell.angle_gamma   90.00
#
_symmetry.space_group_name_H-M   'P 1'
#
loop_
_entity.id
_entity.type
_entity.pdbx_description
1 polymer ?
#
loop_
_entity_poly.entity_id
_entity_poly.type
_entity_poly.pdbx_seq_one_letter_code
_entity_poly.pdbx_strand_id
1 'polypeptide(L)'
;TGSDHSPDLLRDVAWGGGAFIAVGGDQNSMVMRSTDGATWQEDLHPSGTQWKGGVAYGAGRWVAVGGVGTVIYSDDGGTVWQDASERLPSAGRDIAYGGGKFVAVGDGGMIATSGDGTSWTDHTQSGAVGMNGVAYLPSGAWVVTGRNWNGSGFDISCFGSPDGSSWTPCGFNITNIGRPSAVDGELIVPTNAGYESTTNGSTWTHHDTDIPELVLQAGSLLVGGANDRLYAGSSIDAISQTRMLTRGLRGFCLGYVQ
;
A
#
# COMPACT_ATOMS: atom_id res chain seq x y z
N THR A 1 10.75 -14.91 -26.34
CA THR A 1 11.93 -14.02 -26.47
C THR A 1 11.58 -12.70 -25.82
N GLY A 2 11.99 -12.55 -24.57
CA GLY A 2 11.87 -11.33 -23.75
C GLY A 2 12.65 -11.64 -22.49
N SER A 3 13.87 -11.14 -22.42
CA SER A 3 14.86 -11.43 -21.37
C SER A 3 15.20 -10.15 -20.60
N ASP A 4 14.24 -9.24 -20.46
CA ASP A 4 14.45 -7.92 -19.86
C ASP A 4 13.95 -7.78 -18.42
N HIS A 5 13.27 -8.79 -17.85
CA HIS A 5 12.59 -8.64 -16.55
C HIS A 5 13.19 -9.41 -15.37
N SER A 6 14.49 -9.78 -15.39
CA SER A 6 15.14 -10.38 -14.21
C SER A 6 16.30 -9.56 -13.62
N PRO A 7 16.22 -9.14 -12.35
CA PRO A 7 15.03 -9.06 -11.49
C PRO A 7 14.50 -7.62 -11.47
N ASP A 8 13.47 -7.35 -12.28
CA ASP A 8 12.65 -6.17 -12.06
C ASP A 8 11.98 -6.31 -10.68
N LEU A 9 12.08 -5.28 -9.84
CA LEU A 9 11.64 -5.36 -8.45
C LEU A 9 10.11 -5.36 -8.35
N LEU A 10 9.50 -6.46 -7.88
CA LEU A 10 8.13 -6.44 -7.38
C LEU A 10 8.03 -5.51 -6.17
N ARG A 11 7.00 -4.65 -6.17
CA ARG A 11 6.82 -3.60 -5.16
C ARG A 11 5.59 -3.84 -4.30
N ASP A 12 4.53 -4.38 -4.90
CA ASP A 12 3.27 -4.58 -4.20
C ASP A 12 2.47 -5.77 -4.76
N VAL A 13 1.55 -6.28 -3.95
CA VAL A 13 0.63 -7.35 -4.31
C VAL A 13 -0.70 -7.15 -3.59
N ALA A 14 -1.81 -7.38 -4.30
CA ALA A 14 -3.15 -7.29 -3.72
C ALA A 14 -4.03 -8.47 -4.14
N TRP A 15 -5.05 -8.75 -3.32
CA TRP A 15 -6.07 -9.76 -3.57
C TRP A 15 -7.43 -9.10 -3.78
N GLY A 16 -8.17 -9.54 -4.79
CA GLY A 16 -9.50 -9.02 -5.11
C GLY A 16 -10.09 -9.70 -6.33
N GLY A 17 -11.42 -9.68 -6.50
CA GLY A 17 -12.06 -10.26 -7.69
C GLY A 17 -11.71 -11.72 -8.00
N GLY A 18 -11.26 -12.50 -7.01
CA GLY A 18 -10.82 -13.88 -7.17
C GLY A 18 -9.40 -14.09 -7.70
N ALA A 19 -8.56 -13.05 -7.72
CA ALA A 19 -7.17 -13.17 -8.15
C ALA A 19 -6.21 -12.35 -7.28
N PHE A 20 -4.95 -12.78 -7.25
CA PHE A 20 -3.80 -12.00 -6.83
C PHE A 20 -3.27 -11.23 -8.03
N ILE A 21 -2.94 -9.96 -7.82
CA ILE A 21 -2.18 -9.15 -8.77
C ILE A 21 -0.93 -8.64 -8.07
N ALA A 22 0.24 -8.89 -8.66
CA ALA A 22 1.51 -8.34 -8.21
C ALA A 22 2.03 -7.33 -9.23
N VAL A 23 2.54 -6.20 -8.76
CA VAL A 23 3.05 -5.12 -9.62
C VAL A 23 4.45 -4.68 -9.22
N GLY A 24 5.17 -4.08 -10.17
CA GLY A 24 6.51 -3.56 -9.90
C GLY A 24 7.25 -3.06 -11.12
N GLY A 25 8.54 -3.38 -11.14
CA GLY A 25 9.52 -3.00 -12.15
C GLY A 25 10.35 -1.78 -11.75
N ASP A 26 11.49 -1.60 -12.43
CA ASP A 26 12.37 -0.45 -12.24
C ASP A 26 12.31 0.54 -13.40
N GLN A 27 12.51 0.05 -14.63
CA GLN A 27 12.45 0.88 -15.84
C GLN A 27 11.14 0.69 -16.62
N ASN A 28 10.57 -0.51 -16.54
CA ASN A 28 9.30 -0.87 -17.17
C ASN A 28 8.28 -1.28 -16.10
N SER A 29 7.00 -1.23 -16.44
CA SER A 29 5.94 -1.80 -15.59
C SER A 29 6.04 -3.32 -15.58
N MET A 30 5.76 -3.93 -14.43
CA MET A 30 5.52 -5.37 -14.35
C MET A 30 4.15 -5.60 -13.73
N VAL A 31 3.37 -6.50 -14.31
CA VAL A 31 2.05 -6.92 -13.80
C VAL A 31 1.95 -8.43 -13.93
N MET A 32 1.78 -9.10 -12.81
CA MET A 32 1.59 -10.55 -12.74
C MET A 32 0.24 -10.88 -12.13
N ARG A 33 -0.35 -12.00 -12.55
CA ARG A 33 -1.66 -12.47 -12.07
C ARG A 33 -1.62 -13.93 -11.64
N SER A 34 -2.28 -14.25 -10.53
CA SER A 34 -2.46 -15.62 -10.07
C SER A 34 -3.86 -15.82 -9.47
N THR A 35 -4.44 -17.01 -9.62
CA THR A 35 -5.71 -17.38 -8.96
C THR A 35 -5.51 -18.35 -7.79
N ASP A 36 -4.31 -18.91 -7.66
CA ASP A 36 -3.94 -19.93 -6.65
C ASP A 36 -2.80 -19.46 -5.71
N GLY A 37 -2.23 -18.28 -5.97
CA GLY A 37 -1.08 -17.73 -5.25
C GLY A 37 0.25 -18.46 -5.53
N ALA A 38 0.25 -19.50 -6.36
CA ALA A 38 1.40 -20.36 -6.62
C ALA A 38 1.87 -20.28 -8.09
N THR A 39 0.92 -20.21 -9.02
CA THR A 39 1.16 -20.17 -10.46
C THR A 39 0.83 -18.77 -10.97
N TRP A 40 1.78 -18.13 -11.65
CA TRP A 40 1.67 -16.73 -12.08
C TRP A 40 1.73 -16.59 -13.60
N GLN A 41 0.81 -15.82 -14.14
CA GLN A 41 0.88 -15.24 -15.49
C GLN A 41 1.67 -13.94 -15.39
N GLU A 42 2.64 -13.75 -16.27
CA GLU A 42 3.60 -12.64 -16.20
C GLU A 42 3.38 -11.61 -17.31
N ASP A 43 3.90 -10.39 -17.10
CA ASP A 43 3.99 -9.28 -18.06
C ASP A 43 2.67 -8.86 -18.74
N LEU A 44 1.60 -8.75 -17.96
CA LEU A 44 0.27 -8.34 -18.44
C LEU A 44 0.10 -6.82 -18.64
N HIS A 45 1.20 -6.06 -18.61
CA HIS A 45 1.17 -4.59 -18.63
C HIS A 45 1.06 -4.02 -20.06
N PRO A 46 0.48 -2.83 -20.26
CA PRO A 46 0.51 -2.15 -21.56
C PRO A 46 1.93 -1.68 -21.90
N SER A 47 2.30 -1.72 -23.19
CA SER A 47 3.61 -1.27 -23.66
C SER A 47 3.91 0.18 -23.31
N GLY A 48 5.18 0.49 -22.99
CA GLY A 48 5.65 1.87 -22.77
C GLY A 48 5.25 2.47 -21.42
N THR A 49 4.86 1.64 -20.46
CA THR A 49 4.49 2.08 -19.11
C THR A 49 5.67 1.98 -18.14
N GLN A 50 5.72 2.92 -17.19
CA GLN A 50 6.77 3.02 -16.16
C GLN A 50 6.57 2.03 -15.01
N TRP A 51 7.54 1.95 -14.08
CA TRP A 51 7.44 1.16 -12.86
C TRP A 51 6.12 1.38 -12.10
N LYS A 52 5.66 0.37 -11.35
CA LYS A 52 4.43 0.42 -10.53
C LYS A 52 4.74 0.29 -9.05
N GLY A 53 4.17 1.18 -8.24
CA GLY A 53 4.37 1.26 -6.80
C GLY A 53 3.36 0.47 -6.00
N GLY A 54 2.08 0.54 -6.39
CA GLY A 54 0.98 -0.10 -5.67
C GLY A 54 -0.16 -0.52 -6.57
N VAL A 55 -0.98 -1.47 -6.10
CA VAL A 55 -2.16 -1.99 -6.80
C VAL A 55 -3.32 -2.25 -5.85
N ALA A 56 -4.54 -1.90 -6.27
CA ALA A 56 -5.76 -2.15 -5.49
C ALA A 56 -6.90 -2.67 -6.37
N TYR A 57 -7.79 -3.45 -5.76
CA TYR A 57 -9.06 -3.87 -6.35
C TYR A 57 -10.23 -3.17 -5.66
N GLY A 58 -11.15 -2.63 -6.45
CA GLY A 58 -12.31 -1.90 -5.96
C GLY A 58 -13.28 -1.54 -7.05
N ALA A 59 -14.56 -1.37 -6.73
CA ALA A 59 -15.60 -1.04 -7.71
C ALA A 59 -15.64 -1.98 -8.94
N GLY A 60 -15.19 -3.24 -8.81
CA GLY A 60 -15.09 -4.19 -9.92
C GLY A 60 -13.83 -4.06 -10.80
N ARG A 61 -12.91 -3.15 -10.47
CA ARG A 61 -11.75 -2.78 -11.28
C ARG A 61 -10.45 -2.96 -10.51
N TRP A 62 -9.40 -3.37 -11.21
CA TRP A 62 -8.02 -3.28 -10.74
C TRP A 62 -7.40 -1.96 -11.16
N VAL A 63 -6.65 -1.33 -10.26
CA VAL A 63 -5.95 -0.06 -10.51
C VAL A 63 -4.53 -0.16 -9.97
N ALA A 64 -3.53 0.14 -10.80
CA ALA A 64 -2.14 0.20 -10.38
C ALA A 64 -1.52 1.56 -10.72
N VAL A 65 -0.76 2.10 -9.76
CA VAL A 65 -0.18 3.44 -9.82
C VAL A 65 1.34 3.38 -9.83
N GLY A 66 2.03 4.39 -10.36
CA GLY A 66 3.48 4.33 -10.45
C GLY A 66 4.18 5.56 -11.00
N GLY A 67 5.34 5.31 -11.61
CA GLY A 67 6.27 6.34 -12.08
C GLY A 67 5.64 7.35 -13.03
N VAL A 68 6.05 8.62 -12.91
CA VAL A 68 5.56 9.73 -13.73
C VAL A 68 4.01 9.85 -13.70
N GLY A 69 3.42 9.50 -12.56
CA GLY A 69 1.98 9.52 -12.34
C GLY A 69 1.19 8.54 -13.21
N THR A 70 1.84 7.55 -13.82
CA THR A 70 1.15 6.53 -14.63
C THR A 70 0.14 5.77 -13.80
N VAL A 71 -1.07 5.63 -14.36
CA VAL A 71 -2.15 4.81 -13.82
C VAL A 71 -2.53 3.81 -14.91
N ILE A 72 -2.50 2.52 -14.58
CA ILE A 72 -3.06 1.48 -15.44
C ILE A 72 -4.22 0.81 -14.73
N TYR A 73 -5.18 0.28 -15.48
CA TYR A 73 -6.35 -0.38 -14.91
C TYR A 73 -6.77 -1.61 -15.73
N SER A 74 -7.55 -2.48 -15.11
CA SER A 74 -8.17 -3.65 -15.75
C SER A 74 -9.60 -3.83 -15.26
N ASP A 75 -10.52 -4.03 -16.20
CA ASP A 75 -11.95 -4.25 -15.98
C ASP A 75 -12.36 -5.73 -16.13
N ASP A 76 -11.42 -6.61 -16.49
CA ASP A 76 -11.66 -8.01 -16.84
C ASP A 76 -10.99 -8.98 -15.85
N GLY A 77 -10.92 -8.59 -14.58
CA GLY A 77 -10.35 -9.43 -13.53
C GLY A 77 -8.83 -9.54 -13.58
N GLY A 78 -8.16 -8.56 -14.20
CA GLY A 78 -6.70 -8.43 -14.24
C GLY A 78 -6.04 -9.09 -15.44
N THR A 79 -6.80 -9.54 -16.45
CA THR A 79 -6.24 -10.25 -17.61
C THR A 79 -5.77 -9.32 -18.74
N VAL A 80 -6.41 -8.16 -18.90
CA VAL A 80 -6.01 -7.13 -19.86
C VAL A 80 -5.94 -5.79 -19.14
N TRP A 81 -4.82 -5.09 -19.32
CA TRP A 81 -4.57 -3.79 -18.73
C TRP A 81 -4.57 -2.68 -19.77
N GLN A 82 -4.98 -1.49 -19.36
CA GLN A 82 -5.06 -0.28 -20.17
C GLN A 82 -4.36 0.88 -19.45
N ASP A 83 -3.70 1.77 -20.19
CA ASP A 83 -3.17 3.03 -19.66
C ASP A 83 -4.30 4.05 -19.54
N ALA A 84 -4.44 4.67 -18.37
CA ALA A 84 -5.40 5.75 -18.17
C ALA A 84 -4.88 7.02 -18.86
N SER A 85 -5.80 7.78 -19.46
CA SER A 85 -5.47 9.05 -20.10
C SER A 85 -5.06 10.12 -19.08
N GLU A 86 -5.74 10.16 -17.94
CA GLU A 86 -5.42 11.04 -16.83
C GLU A 86 -4.29 10.46 -15.99
N ARG A 87 -3.40 11.34 -15.50
CA ARG A 87 -2.24 10.97 -14.69
C ARG A 87 -2.39 11.51 -13.28
N LEU A 88 -1.77 10.83 -12.32
CA LEU A 88 -1.63 11.37 -10.98
C LEU A 88 -0.75 12.63 -10.99
N PRO A 89 -0.92 13.54 -10.02
CA PRO A 89 -0.10 14.75 -9.90
C PRO A 89 1.41 14.45 -9.74
N SER A 90 1.75 13.28 -9.19
CA SER A 90 3.12 12.84 -8.92
C SER A 90 3.22 11.31 -9.04
N ALA A 91 4.42 10.76 -8.86
CA ALA A 91 4.63 9.32 -8.89
C ALA A 91 3.91 8.62 -7.73
N GLY A 92 3.07 7.63 -8.05
CA GLY A 92 2.34 6.83 -7.06
C GLY A 92 3.21 5.74 -6.44
N ARG A 93 3.12 5.59 -5.11
CA ARG A 93 3.89 4.62 -4.32
C ARG A 93 3.01 3.54 -3.69
N ASP A 94 1.77 3.87 -3.38
CA ASP A 94 0.81 2.95 -2.78
C ASP A 94 -0.62 3.38 -3.11
N ILE A 95 -1.58 2.45 -3.06
CA ILE A 95 -2.99 2.68 -3.34
C ILE A 95 -3.86 1.71 -2.54
N ALA A 96 -4.97 2.21 -1.99
CA ALA A 96 -5.98 1.38 -1.35
C ALA A 96 -7.39 1.74 -1.84
N TYR A 97 -8.32 0.79 -1.76
CA TYR A 97 -9.73 1.00 -2.02
C TYR A 97 -10.57 0.75 -0.76
N GLY A 98 -11.54 1.64 -0.52
CA GLY A 98 -12.37 1.63 0.67
C GLY A 98 -13.44 2.71 0.59
N GLY A 99 -14.55 2.59 1.33
CA GLY A 99 -15.57 3.65 1.38
C GLY A 99 -16.05 4.16 0.02
N GLY A 100 -16.05 3.30 -1.00
CA GLY A 100 -16.43 3.64 -2.38
C GLY A 100 -15.41 4.43 -3.19
N LYS A 101 -14.15 4.54 -2.76
CA LYS A 101 -13.12 5.32 -3.46
C LYS A 101 -11.74 4.65 -3.40
N PHE A 102 -10.92 4.92 -4.41
CA PHE A 102 -9.48 4.72 -4.39
C PHE A 102 -8.80 5.92 -3.74
N VAL A 103 -7.77 5.66 -2.94
CA VAL A 103 -6.84 6.67 -2.43
C VAL A 103 -5.43 6.23 -2.80
N ALA A 104 -4.76 7.03 -3.62
CA ALA A 104 -3.37 6.83 -4.03
C ALA A 104 -2.47 7.82 -3.29
N VAL A 105 -1.29 7.36 -2.88
CA VAL A 105 -0.28 8.19 -2.21
C VAL A 105 1.07 8.09 -2.90
N GLY A 106 1.90 9.12 -2.78
CA GLY A 106 3.11 9.17 -3.58
C GLY A 106 4.13 10.25 -3.20
N ASP A 107 5.04 10.49 -4.15
CA ASP A 107 6.16 11.41 -3.97
C ASP A 107 5.68 12.85 -3.76
N GLY A 108 6.42 13.62 -2.93
CA GLY A 108 6.12 15.04 -2.68
C GLY A 108 4.85 15.29 -1.87
N GLY A 109 4.46 14.35 -0.99
CA GLY A 109 3.26 14.47 -0.18
C GLY A 109 1.95 14.26 -0.95
N MET A 110 2.03 13.64 -2.13
CA MET A 110 0.86 13.42 -2.99
C MET A 110 -0.15 12.51 -2.29
N ILE A 111 -1.39 12.99 -2.25
CA ILE A 111 -2.58 12.20 -1.97
C ILE A 111 -3.56 12.50 -3.09
N ALA A 112 -4.14 11.48 -3.71
CA ALA A 112 -5.16 11.65 -4.73
C ALA A 112 -6.30 10.65 -4.52
N THR A 113 -7.53 11.08 -4.79
CA THR A 113 -8.72 10.22 -4.65
C THR A 113 -9.46 10.05 -5.95
N SER A 114 -10.06 8.88 -6.15
CA SER A 114 -10.86 8.58 -7.33
C SER A 114 -12.04 7.67 -6.99
N GLY A 115 -13.21 7.90 -7.58
CA GLY A 115 -14.35 6.98 -7.46
C GLY A 115 -14.28 5.80 -8.44
N ASP A 116 -13.64 6.00 -9.60
CA ASP A 116 -13.61 5.06 -10.71
C ASP A 116 -12.21 4.49 -10.99
N GLY A 117 -11.17 4.99 -10.34
CA GLY A 117 -9.78 4.58 -10.54
C GLY A 117 -9.10 5.18 -11.77
N THR A 118 -9.77 6.06 -12.50
CA THR A 118 -9.26 6.65 -13.75
C THR A 118 -9.29 8.17 -13.77
N SER A 119 -10.17 8.81 -12.98
CA SER A 119 -10.19 10.27 -12.80
C SER A 119 -9.95 10.65 -11.35
N TRP A 120 -9.04 11.59 -11.12
CA TRP A 120 -8.42 11.83 -9.83
C TRP A 120 -8.62 13.27 -9.34
N THR A 121 -8.88 13.40 -8.04
CA THR A 121 -8.88 14.67 -7.33
C THR A 121 -7.62 14.76 -6.49
N ASP A 122 -6.86 15.85 -6.65
CA ASP A 122 -5.61 16.10 -5.95
C ASP A 122 -5.85 16.69 -4.55
N HIS A 123 -5.20 16.10 -3.54
CA HIS A 123 -5.19 16.51 -2.14
C HIS A 123 -3.75 16.61 -1.61
N THR A 124 -2.78 16.93 -2.46
CA THR A 124 -1.36 16.99 -2.12
C THR A 124 -1.07 17.88 -0.91
N GLN A 125 -0.33 17.34 0.05
CA GLN A 125 0.06 18.02 1.29
C GLN A 125 1.40 18.75 1.07
N SER A 126 1.32 20.01 0.67
CA SER A 126 2.51 20.83 0.40
C SER A 126 3.47 20.86 1.61
N GLY A 127 4.73 20.48 1.38
CA GLY A 127 5.78 20.44 2.40
C GLY A 127 5.87 19.12 3.18
N ALA A 128 4.93 18.18 2.95
CA ALA A 128 5.08 16.81 3.43
C ALA A 128 6.13 16.05 2.59
N VAL A 129 6.72 15.02 3.19
CA VAL A 129 7.58 14.08 2.47
C VAL A 129 6.77 13.08 1.66
N GLY A 130 7.45 12.32 0.80
CA GLY A 130 6.82 11.25 0.02
C GLY A 130 6.10 10.25 0.91
N MET A 131 4.89 9.88 0.51
CA MET A 131 4.06 8.91 1.20
C MET A 131 4.19 7.54 0.54
N ASN A 132 4.24 6.49 1.35
CA ASN A 132 4.53 5.12 0.92
C ASN A 132 3.62 4.07 1.56
N GLY A 133 2.61 4.49 2.32
CA GLY A 133 1.62 3.62 2.95
C GLY A 133 0.25 4.28 2.99
N VAL A 134 -0.80 3.55 2.63
CA VAL A 134 -2.20 3.95 2.79
C VAL A 134 -3.05 2.80 3.31
N ALA A 135 -3.94 3.07 4.27
CA ALA A 135 -4.89 2.10 4.77
C ALA A 135 -6.26 2.71 5.01
N TYR A 136 -7.29 1.87 4.82
CA TYR A 136 -8.68 2.19 5.09
C TYR A 136 -9.25 1.25 6.16
N LEU A 137 -10.01 1.83 7.08
CA LEU A 137 -10.82 1.08 8.03
C LEU A 137 -12.27 1.07 7.57
N PRO A 138 -12.93 -0.10 7.50
CA PRO A 138 -14.32 -0.20 7.04
C PRO A 138 -15.35 0.66 7.78
N SER A 139 -15.03 1.17 8.98
CA SER A 139 -15.87 2.14 9.70
C SER A 139 -15.87 3.55 9.07
N GLY A 140 -14.94 3.87 8.17
CA GLY A 140 -14.91 5.14 7.41
C GLY A 140 -13.58 5.88 7.40
N ALA A 141 -12.60 5.47 8.20
CA ALA A 141 -11.36 6.23 8.36
C ALA A 141 -10.24 5.82 7.40
N TRP A 142 -9.37 6.76 7.09
CA TRP A 142 -8.15 6.59 6.32
C TRP A 142 -6.94 7.07 7.10
N VAL A 143 -5.81 6.42 6.90
CA VAL A 143 -4.50 6.89 7.36
C VAL A 143 -3.50 6.70 6.22
N VAL A 144 -2.66 7.71 6.03
CA VAL A 144 -1.52 7.68 5.10
C VAL A 144 -0.24 7.99 5.85
N THR A 145 0.85 7.31 5.49
CA THR A 145 2.17 7.52 6.10
C THR A 145 3.26 7.62 5.05
N GLY A 146 4.32 8.32 5.43
CA GLY A 146 5.49 8.61 4.61
C GLY A 146 6.74 8.72 5.46
N ARG A 147 7.86 8.16 4.99
CA ARG A 147 9.19 8.48 5.53
C ARG A 147 10.22 8.63 4.43
N ASN A 148 11.07 9.64 4.55
CA ASN A 148 12.20 9.86 3.65
C ASN A 148 13.50 9.94 4.45
N TRP A 149 14.50 9.14 4.06
CA TRP A 149 15.83 9.22 4.67
C TRP A 149 16.53 10.51 4.25
N ASN A 150 16.96 11.31 5.22
CA ASN A 150 17.59 12.62 4.98
C ASN A 150 19.11 12.63 5.23
N GLY A 151 19.72 11.46 5.46
CA GLY A 151 21.16 11.31 5.72
C GLY A 151 21.52 11.11 7.20
N SER A 152 20.68 11.58 8.13
CA SER A 152 20.89 11.46 9.58
C SER A 152 19.69 10.85 10.33
N GLY A 153 18.57 10.68 9.64
CA GLY A 153 17.35 10.08 10.16
C GLY A 153 16.25 10.05 9.10
N PHE A 154 15.00 10.00 9.54
CA PHE A 154 13.84 10.07 8.67
C PHE A 154 13.05 11.36 8.91
N ASP A 155 12.72 12.04 7.83
CA ASP A 155 11.61 12.99 7.80
C ASP A 155 10.32 12.19 7.68
N ILE A 156 9.29 12.55 8.46
CA ILE A 156 8.06 11.78 8.60
C ILE A 156 6.86 12.58 8.12
N SER A 157 5.90 11.91 7.51
CA SER A 157 4.57 12.44 7.21
C SER A 157 3.52 11.43 7.61
N CYS A 158 2.48 11.90 8.28
CA CYS A 158 1.34 11.09 8.68
C CYS A 158 0.10 11.98 8.64
N PHE A 159 -0.93 11.53 7.93
CA PHE A 159 -2.22 12.21 7.88
C PHE A 159 -3.34 11.19 8.05
N GLY A 160 -4.32 11.55 8.87
CA GLY A 160 -5.57 10.82 8.98
C GLY A 160 -6.72 11.58 8.33
N SER A 161 -7.73 10.85 7.87
CA SER A 161 -8.93 11.42 7.27
C SER A 161 -10.18 10.59 7.60
N PRO A 162 -11.27 11.21 8.07
CA PRO A 162 -12.53 10.51 8.31
C PRO A 162 -13.36 10.28 7.03
N ASP A 163 -12.97 10.88 5.89
CA ASP A 163 -13.77 10.88 4.65
C ASP A 163 -12.96 10.66 3.35
N GLY A 164 -11.63 10.66 3.46
CA GLY A 164 -10.70 10.54 2.33
C GLY A 164 -10.51 11.84 1.53
N SER A 165 -11.04 12.97 1.99
CA SER A 165 -10.97 14.28 1.31
C SER A 165 -10.39 15.37 2.20
N SER A 166 -10.61 15.30 3.51
CA SER A 166 -10.06 16.22 4.49
C SER A 166 -8.98 15.53 5.29
N TRP A 167 -7.73 15.97 5.15
CA TRP A 167 -6.56 15.32 5.72
C TRP A 167 -5.96 16.17 6.85
N THR A 168 -5.77 15.57 8.02
CA THR A 168 -5.21 16.24 9.20
C THR A 168 -3.92 15.54 9.63
N PRO A 169 -2.84 16.29 9.94
CA PRO A 169 -1.62 15.69 10.48
C PRO A 169 -1.89 14.85 11.73
N CYS A 170 -1.28 13.67 11.83
CA CYS A 170 -1.49 12.76 12.97
C CYS A 170 -0.96 13.33 14.31
N GLY A 171 0.04 14.21 14.26
CA GLY A 171 0.54 14.94 15.44
C GLY A 171 1.48 14.16 16.35
N PHE A 172 2.03 13.02 15.90
CA PHE A 172 2.99 12.22 16.68
C PHE A 172 4.36 12.89 16.75
N ASN A 173 5.09 12.64 17.85
CA ASN A 173 6.49 13.02 17.99
C ASN A 173 7.38 11.77 17.89
N ILE A 174 7.60 11.29 16.66
CA ILE A 174 8.31 10.05 16.35
C ILE A 174 9.43 10.30 15.33
N THR A 175 10.42 9.40 15.30
CA THR A 175 11.56 9.47 14.38
C THR A 175 11.55 8.37 13.33
N ASN A 176 10.59 7.45 13.40
CA ASN A 176 10.34 6.46 12.37
C ASN A 176 8.87 6.03 12.35
N ILE A 177 8.34 5.74 11.16
CA ILE A 177 6.96 5.30 10.95
C ILE A 177 6.93 4.10 9.99
N GLY A 178 6.02 3.16 10.24
CA GLY A 178 5.72 2.05 9.35
C GLY A 178 4.54 2.32 8.43
N ARG A 179 4.09 1.26 7.74
CA ARG A 179 2.89 1.31 6.90
C ARG A 179 1.65 1.17 7.76
N PRO A 180 0.60 1.98 7.55
CA PRO A 180 -0.63 1.86 8.30
C PRO A 180 -1.36 0.57 7.88
N SER A 181 -2.18 0.01 8.76
CA SER A 181 -2.95 -1.20 8.47
C SER A 181 -4.23 -1.25 9.28
N ALA A 182 -5.27 -1.88 8.74
CA ALA A 182 -6.51 -2.14 9.48
C ALA A 182 -6.37 -3.48 10.21
N VAL A 183 -6.42 -3.44 11.55
CA VAL A 183 -6.30 -4.60 12.45
C VAL A 183 -7.31 -4.45 13.58
N ASP A 184 -8.07 -5.51 13.84
CA ASP A 184 -9.03 -5.64 14.94
C ASP A 184 -10.02 -4.46 15.09
N GLY A 185 -10.42 -3.87 13.96
CA GLY A 185 -11.37 -2.76 13.92
C GLY A 185 -10.75 -1.38 14.15
N GLU A 186 -9.43 -1.28 14.17
CA GLU A 186 -8.67 -0.04 14.25
C GLU A 186 -7.71 0.11 13.07
N LEU A 187 -7.31 1.34 12.76
CA LEU A 187 -6.09 1.61 11.99
C LEU A 187 -4.94 1.65 12.98
N ILE A 188 -3.90 0.88 12.70
CA ILE A 188 -2.64 0.90 13.44
C ILE A 188 -1.53 1.49 12.58
N VAL A 189 -0.60 2.18 13.23
CA VAL A 189 0.58 2.78 12.62
C VAL A 189 1.80 2.36 13.45
N PRO A 190 2.65 1.44 12.95
CA PRO A 190 3.90 1.09 13.61
C PRO A 190 4.83 2.31 13.72
N THR A 191 5.55 2.42 14.82
CA THR A 191 6.52 3.50 15.07
C THR A 191 7.83 2.94 15.64
N ASN A 192 8.80 3.80 15.95
CA ASN A 192 10.01 3.40 16.69
C ASN A 192 9.83 3.29 18.21
N ALA A 193 8.61 3.49 18.72
CA ALA A 193 8.29 3.47 20.15
C ALA A 193 6.97 2.72 20.37
N GLY A 194 6.78 1.56 19.74
CA GLY A 194 5.50 0.85 19.71
C GLY A 194 4.61 1.25 18.53
N TYR A 195 3.31 1.46 18.74
CA TYR A 195 2.38 1.83 17.68
C TYR A 195 1.27 2.80 18.13
N GLU A 196 0.72 3.51 17.16
CA GLU A 196 -0.44 4.39 17.35
C GLU A 196 -1.68 3.73 16.75
N SER A 197 -2.82 3.82 17.42
CA SER A 197 -4.10 3.32 16.89
C SER A 197 -5.20 4.37 16.84
N THR A 198 -6.12 4.22 15.88
CA THR A 198 -7.28 5.10 15.71
C THR A 198 -8.45 4.37 15.06
N THR A 199 -9.68 4.74 15.43
CA THR A 199 -10.91 4.25 14.79
C THR A 199 -11.54 5.25 13.83
N ASN A 200 -11.03 6.50 13.81
CA ASN A 200 -11.63 7.61 13.07
C ASN A 200 -10.62 8.42 12.24
N GLY A 201 -9.32 8.12 12.34
CA GLY A 201 -8.28 8.85 11.61
C GLY A 201 -8.02 10.25 12.15
N SER A 202 -8.39 10.55 13.40
CA SER A 202 -8.22 11.89 13.99
C SER A 202 -7.88 11.88 15.47
N THR A 203 -8.36 10.88 16.22
CA THR A 203 -8.01 10.69 17.64
C THR A 203 -7.17 9.42 17.78
N TRP A 204 -6.08 9.52 18.54
CA TRP A 204 -5.04 8.50 18.58
C TRP A 204 -4.80 7.98 19.99
N THR A 205 -4.49 6.69 20.08
CA THR A 205 -4.05 6.01 21.30
C THR A 205 -2.67 5.43 21.07
N HIS A 206 -1.74 5.75 21.97
CA HIS A 206 -0.39 5.21 21.97
C HIS A 206 -0.33 3.87 22.69
N HIS A 207 0.47 2.95 22.14
CA HIS A 207 0.75 1.63 22.71
C HIS A 207 2.25 1.37 22.70
N ASP A 208 2.82 1.02 23.86
CA ASP A 208 4.27 0.80 24.02
C ASP A 208 4.77 -0.53 23.41
N THR A 209 3.87 -1.37 22.88
CA THR A 209 4.23 -2.69 22.31
C THR A 209 4.85 -2.54 20.93
N ASP A 210 6.09 -2.98 20.75
CA ASP A 210 6.73 -3.01 19.43
C ASP A 210 6.06 -4.03 18.49
N ILE A 211 5.78 -3.59 17.26
CA ILE A 211 5.17 -4.41 16.21
C ILE A 211 5.99 -4.33 14.90
N PRO A 212 5.82 -5.28 13.97
CA PRO A 212 6.45 -5.20 12.65
C PRO A 212 6.04 -3.94 11.86
N GLU A 213 6.87 -3.54 10.89
CA GLU A 213 6.66 -2.31 10.09
C GLU A 213 5.40 -2.35 9.21
N LEU A 214 4.94 -3.55 8.88
CA LEU A 214 3.67 -3.82 8.21
C LEU A 214 3.04 -5.03 8.89
N VAL A 215 1.73 -4.97 9.16
CA VAL A 215 0.94 -6.05 9.75
C VAL A 215 -0.37 -6.18 8.98
N LEU A 216 -0.71 -7.38 8.52
CA LEU A 216 -2.01 -7.66 7.90
C LEU A 216 -2.76 -8.72 8.70
N GLN A 217 -4.09 -8.63 8.70
CA GLN A 217 -4.96 -9.56 9.38
C GLN A 217 -5.92 -10.26 8.40
N ALA A 218 -6.09 -11.57 8.57
CA ALA A 218 -7.17 -12.34 7.95
C ALA A 218 -7.79 -13.26 9.01
N GLY A 219 -9.01 -12.92 9.46
CA GLY A 219 -9.63 -13.61 10.59
C GLY A 219 -8.76 -13.52 11.83
N SER A 220 -8.40 -14.68 12.41
CA SER A 220 -7.51 -14.76 13.57
C SER A 220 -6.02 -14.85 13.20
N LEU A 221 -5.63 -14.76 11.93
CA LEU A 221 -4.24 -14.79 11.52
C LEU A 221 -3.74 -13.35 11.34
N LEU A 222 -2.70 -12.98 12.07
CA LEU A 222 -1.87 -11.81 11.77
C LEU A 222 -0.56 -12.28 11.16
N VAL A 223 -0.12 -11.57 10.12
CA VAL A 223 1.21 -11.71 9.53
C VAL A 223 1.87 -10.35 9.47
N GLY A 224 3.17 -10.32 9.73
CA GLY A 224 3.94 -9.07 9.76
C GLY A 224 5.28 -9.19 9.06
N GLY A 225 5.82 -8.05 8.65
CA GLY A 225 7.12 -7.95 8.00
C GLY A 225 7.93 -6.77 8.55
N ALA A 226 9.20 -7.02 8.86
CA ALA A 226 10.16 -5.96 9.20
C ALA A 226 11.60 -6.45 8.97
N ASN A 227 12.46 -5.65 8.32
CA ASN A 227 13.90 -5.92 8.17
C ASN A 227 14.22 -7.38 7.74
N ASP A 228 13.58 -7.84 6.67
CA ASP A 228 13.71 -9.21 6.14
C ASP A 228 13.28 -10.34 7.10
N ARG A 229 12.50 -10.01 8.14
CA ARG A 229 11.89 -10.97 9.05
C ARG A 229 10.40 -11.06 8.79
N LEU A 230 9.89 -12.29 8.91
CA LEU A 230 8.47 -12.57 8.89
C LEU A 230 7.99 -12.88 10.29
N TYR A 231 6.80 -12.40 10.57
CA TYR A 231 6.12 -12.56 11.84
C TYR A 231 4.74 -13.15 11.61
N ALA A 232 4.25 -13.92 12.58
CA ALA A 232 2.86 -14.37 12.61
C ALA A 232 2.37 -14.49 14.05
N GLY A 233 1.06 -14.38 14.23
CA GLY A 233 0.41 -14.50 15.53
C GLY A 233 -1.11 -14.50 15.42
N SER A 234 -1.77 -14.64 16.56
CA SER A 234 -3.25 -14.61 16.63
C SER A 234 -3.84 -13.27 17.07
N SER A 235 -2.98 -12.34 17.50
CA SER A 235 -3.32 -10.97 17.89
C SER A 235 -2.07 -10.11 17.79
N ILE A 236 -2.24 -8.78 17.92
CA ILE A 236 -1.12 -7.85 17.90
C ILE A 236 -0.11 -8.11 19.04
N ASP A 237 -0.59 -8.48 20.23
CA ASP A 237 0.27 -8.80 21.38
C ASP A 237 0.94 -10.18 21.30
N ALA A 238 0.42 -11.06 20.44
CA ALA A 238 0.92 -12.43 20.25
C ALA A 238 1.72 -12.61 18.95
N ILE A 239 1.99 -11.53 18.21
CA ILE A 239 2.78 -11.60 16.98
C ILE A 239 4.25 -11.85 17.31
N SER A 240 4.83 -12.88 16.70
CA SER A 240 6.22 -13.25 16.95
C SER A 240 6.93 -13.65 15.66
N GLN A 241 8.26 -13.54 15.66
CA GLN A 241 9.06 -13.86 14.50
C GLN A 241 8.98 -15.36 14.19
N THR A 242 8.59 -15.71 12.98
CA THR A 242 8.49 -17.11 12.52
C THR A 242 9.63 -17.50 11.60
N ARG A 243 10.21 -16.54 10.86
CA ARG A 243 11.25 -16.83 9.86
C ARG A 243 12.13 -15.62 9.57
N MET A 244 13.39 -15.88 9.21
CA MET A 244 14.27 -14.92 8.55
C MET A 244 14.32 -15.20 7.04
N LEU A 245 14.26 -14.14 6.24
CA LEU A 245 14.44 -14.17 4.80
C LEU A 245 15.84 -13.67 4.42
N THR A 246 16.30 -14.06 3.25
CA THR A 246 17.62 -13.69 2.75
C THR A 246 17.63 -12.39 1.95
N ARG A 247 16.48 -11.90 1.45
CA ARG A 247 16.34 -10.61 0.75
C ARG A 247 14.92 -10.02 0.77
N GLY A 248 14.84 -8.74 1.13
CA GLY A 248 14.00 -7.69 0.55
C GLY A 248 12.48 -7.89 0.55
N LEU A 249 11.86 -8.17 1.69
CA LEU A 249 10.39 -8.16 1.78
C LEU A 249 9.87 -6.72 1.57
N ARG A 250 9.10 -6.48 0.50
CA ARG A 250 8.51 -5.17 0.17
C ARG A 250 7.02 -5.08 0.50
N GLY A 251 6.33 -6.21 0.47
CA GLY A 251 4.90 -6.32 0.72
C GLY A 251 4.48 -7.78 0.77
N PHE A 252 3.25 -7.99 1.20
CA PHE A 252 2.55 -9.26 1.20
C PHE A 252 1.06 -8.96 1.17
N CYS A 253 0.25 -9.91 0.72
CA CYS A 253 -1.20 -9.83 0.82
C CYS A 253 -1.76 -11.16 1.31
N LEU A 254 -3.02 -11.14 1.73
CA LEU A 254 -3.77 -12.32 2.13
C LEU A 254 -4.98 -12.44 1.19
N GLY A 255 -5.21 -13.65 0.71
CA GLY A 255 -6.32 -13.98 -0.17
C GLY A 255 -6.85 -15.38 0.09
N TYR A 256 -8.06 -15.66 -0.39
CA TYR A 256 -8.71 -16.96 -0.24
C TYR A 256 -8.69 -17.68 -1.57
N VAL A 257 -7.95 -18.78 -1.66
CA VAL A 257 -7.97 -19.68 -2.82
C VAL A 257 -9.13 -20.65 -2.65
N GLN A 258 -9.96 -20.81 -3.69
CA GLN A 258 -11.00 -21.83 -3.75
C GLN A 258 -10.46 -23.14 -4.30
#